data_AF-A0A1S4B127-F1
#
_entry.id   AF-A0A1S4B127-F1
#
_cell.length_a   1.000
_cell.length_b   1.000
_cell.length_c   1.000
_cell.angle_alpha   90.00
_cell.angle_beta   90.00
_cell.angle_gamma   90.00
#
_symmetry.space_group_name_H-M   'P 1'
#
loop_
_entity.id
_entity.type
_entity.pdbx_description
1 polymer ?
#
loop_
_entity_poly.entity_id
_entity_poly.type
_entity_poly.pdbx_seq_one_letter_code
_entity_poly.pdbx_strand_id
1 'polypeptide(L)'
;MESSKIEQFLEGKTIFTTGVTGFLAKILVEKILRIQPNVKKLFLLLRASDAKSAGIRFKDEILQAELFNVLREKLGVELNNLIKEKVFPVAGDVSFEDFGIENMEMKDEMFKEIDTIIHSAASTRFEERYDIAMKTNV
;
A
#
# COMPACT_ATOMS: atom_id res chain seq x y z
N MET A 1 -7.57 -15.27 22.83
CA MET A 1 -6.74 -15.92 21.79
C MET A 1 -5.41 -15.23 21.80
N GLU A 2 -4.29 -15.95 21.96
CA GLU A 2 -2.98 -15.33 21.84
C GLU A 2 -2.85 -14.75 20.42
N SER A 3 -2.63 -13.44 20.34
CA SER A 3 -2.34 -12.78 19.07
C SER A 3 -1.03 -13.32 18.53
N SER A 4 -0.99 -13.64 17.23
CA SER A 4 0.22 -14.18 16.63
C SER A 4 1.40 -13.20 16.78
N LYS A 5 2.64 -13.70 16.82
CA LYS A 5 3.85 -12.84 16.86
C LYS A 5 3.86 -11.79 15.74
N ILE A 6 3.24 -12.11 14.59
CA ILE A 6 3.10 -11.21 13.44
C ILE A 6 2.10 -10.10 13.72
N GLU A 7 0.94 -10.41 14.29
CA GLU A 7 -0.05 -9.39 14.67
C GLU A 7 0.52 -8.40 15.70
N GLN A 8 1.25 -8.90 16.70
CA GLN A 8 1.94 -8.06 17.69
C GLN A 8 3.02 -7.19 17.03
N PHE A 9 3.77 -7.74 16.07
CA PHE A 9 4.78 -6.97 15.34
C PHE A 9 4.15 -5.80 14.55
N LEU A 10 2.98 -6.03 13.94
CA LEU A 10 2.29 -5.04 13.10
C LEU A 10 1.59 -3.93 13.91
N GLU A 11 1.40 -4.14 15.21
CA GLU A 11 0.75 -3.15 16.08
C GLU A 11 1.56 -1.85 16.13
N GLY A 12 0.87 -0.71 15.91
CA GLY A 12 1.49 0.60 15.92
C GLY A 12 2.47 0.89 14.78
N LYS A 13 2.65 -0.03 13.82
CA LYS A 13 3.57 0.15 12.69
C LYS A 13 3.00 1.04 11.61
N THR A 14 3.86 1.88 11.05
CA THR A 14 3.66 2.53 9.76
C THR A 14 4.32 1.68 8.67
N ILE A 15 3.55 1.29 7.66
CA ILE A 15 4.03 0.40 6.61
C ILE A 15 3.96 1.11 5.26
N PHE A 16 5.06 1.12 4.52
CA PHE A 16 5.09 1.57 3.13
C PHE A 16 5.06 0.37 2.19
N THR A 17 4.05 0.30 1.34
CA THR A 17 3.83 -0.82 0.42
C THR A 17 3.89 -0.34 -1.02
N THR A 18 4.73 -0.98 -1.83
CA THR A 18 4.79 -0.77 -3.28
C THR A 18 4.14 -1.94 -4.02
N GLY A 19 3.61 -1.69 -5.21
CA GLY A 19 2.99 -2.73 -6.03
C GLY A 19 1.61 -3.17 -5.54
N VAL A 20 0.92 -2.33 -4.75
CA VAL A 20 -0.36 -2.66 -4.09
C VAL A 20 -1.51 -2.99 -5.05
N THR A 21 -1.42 -2.54 -6.30
CA THR A 21 -2.40 -2.88 -7.34
C THR A 21 -2.24 -4.34 -7.82
N GLY A 22 -1.06 -4.93 -7.61
CA GLY A 22 -0.75 -6.33 -7.89
C GLY A 22 -1.44 -7.28 -6.91
N PHE A 23 -1.52 -8.56 -7.29
CA PHE A 23 -2.28 -9.57 -6.56
C PHE A 23 -1.78 -9.78 -5.11
N LEU A 24 -0.49 -10.05 -4.93
CA LEU A 24 0.08 -10.42 -3.63
C LEU A 24 0.01 -9.27 -2.61
N ALA A 25 0.45 -8.09 -3.00
CA ALA A 25 0.46 -6.91 -2.11
C ALA A 25 -0.95 -6.52 -1.66
N LYS A 26 -1.95 -6.64 -2.55
CA LYS A 26 -3.35 -6.38 -2.22
C LYS A 26 -3.87 -7.33 -1.13
N ILE A 27 -3.54 -8.62 -1.23
CA ILE A 27 -3.87 -9.63 -0.22
C ILE A 27 -3.21 -9.31 1.11
N LEU A 28 -1.92 -8.92 1.09
CA LEU A 28 -1.21 -8.53 2.31
C LEU A 28 -1.86 -7.32 2.99
N VAL A 29 -2.22 -6.27 2.22
CA VAL A 29 -2.89 -5.08 2.75
C VAL A 29 -4.26 -5.44 3.37
N GLU A 30 -5.09 -6.22 2.67
CA GLU A 30 -6.37 -6.71 3.23
C GLU A 30 -6.13 -7.48 4.53
N LYS A 31 -5.16 -8.40 4.51
CA LYS A 31 -4.87 -9.27 5.65
C LYS A 31 -4.42 -8.46 6.86
N ILE A 32 -3.54 -7.47 6.68
CA ILE A 32 -3.05 -6.58 7.74
C ILE A 32 -4.24 -5.82 8.36
N LEU A 33 -5.06 -5.17 7.54
CA LEU A 33 -6.23 -4.43 8.01
C LEU A 33 -7.22 -5.33 8.75
N ARG A 34 -7.32 -6.61 8.36
CA ARG A 34 -8.24 -7.56 8.98
C ARG A 34 -7.74 -8.14 10.30
N ILE A 35 -6.43 -8.36 10.46
CA ILE A 35 -5.88 -9.03 11.66
C ILE A 35 -5.31 -8.05 12.68
N GLN A 36 -4.94 -6.84 12.26
CA GLN A 36 -4.33 -5.85 13.14
C GLN A 36 -4.94 -4.46 12.90
N PRO A 37 -6.10 -4.16 13.51
CA PRO A 37 -6.75 -2.85 13.40
C PRO A 37 -5.92 -1.71 14.03
N ASN A 38 -4.99 -2.01 14.92
CA ASN A 38 -4.10 -1.04 15.56
C ASN A 38 -2.84 -0.75 14.75
N VAL A 39 -2.74 -1.19 13.48
CA VAL A 39 -1.71 -0.68 12.58
C VAL A 39 -1.82 0.85 12.54
N LYS A 40 -0.69 1.55 12.55
CA LYS A 40 -0.69 3.01 12.65
C LYS A 40 -1.12 3.63 11.33
N LYS A 41 -0.40 3.32 10.25
CA LYS A 41 -0.65 3.84 8.89
C LYS A 41 -0.15 2.84 7.83
N LEU A 42 -0.83 2.83 6.68
CA LEU A 42 -0.45 2.12 5.46
C LEU A 42 -0.27 3.14 4.34
N PHE A 43 0.97 3.45 4.01
CA PHE A 43 1.29 4.21 2.80
C PHE A 43 1.34 3.27 1.61
N LEU A 44 0.50 3.52 0.62
CA LEU A 44 0.38 2.67 -0.56
C LEU A 44 0.89 3.44 -1.77
N LEU A 45 2.00 3.04 -2.37
CA LEU A 45 2.50 3.66 -3.59
C LEU A 45 1.70 3.20 -4.80
N LEU A 46 1.08 4.14 -5.51
CA LEU A 46 0.37 3.91 -6.77
C LEU A 46 0.93 4.80 -7.87
N ARG A 47 1.18 4.20 -9.03
CA ARG A 47 1.56 4.91 -10.26
C ARG A 47 0.43 5.85 -10.69
N ALA A 48 0.55 7.13 -10.39
CA ALA A 48 -0.46 8.14 -10.68
C ALA A 48 0.21 9.49 -10.86
N SER A 49 -0.46 10.40 -11.58
CA SER A 49 0.03 11.77 -11.78
C SER A 49 -0.03 12.62 -10.53
N ASP A 50 -0.99 12.35 -9.64
CA ASP A 50 -1.30 13.19 -8.50
C ASP A 50 -2.08 12.39 -7.43
N ALA A 51 -2.22 12.98 -6.24
CA ALA A 51 -2.89 12.36 -5.10
C ALA A 51 -4.37 12.00 -5.37
N LYS A 52 -5.07 12.81 -6.18
CA LYS A 52 -6.48 12.54 -6.54
C LYS A 52 -6.57 11.29 -7.42
N SER A 53 -5.70 11.19 -8.41
CA SER A 53 -5.58 10.04 -9.29
C SER A 53 -5.17 8.79 -8.52
N ALA A 54 -4.23 8.89 -7.57
CA ALA A 54 -3.87 7.80 -6.68
C ALA A 54 -5.07 7.32 -5.82
N GLY A 55 -5.86 8.26 -5.30
CA GLY A 55 -7.08 7.96 -4.54
C GLY A 55 -8.16 7.23 -5.36
N ILE A 56 -8.36 7.64 -6.62
CA ILE A 56 -9.28 6.96 -7.56
C ILE A 56 -8.79 5.54 -7.82
N ARG A 57 -7.51 5.37 -8.19
CA ARG A 57 -6.93 4.04 -8.43
C ARG A 57 -7.02 3.14 -7.19
N PHE A 58 -6.78 3.69 -5.99
CA PHE A 58 -6.95 2.94 -4.75
C PHE A 58 -8.39 2.46 -4.57
N LYS A 59 -9.38 3.35 -4.77
CA LYS A 59 -10.79 2.97 -4.65
C LYS A 59 -11.15 1.88 -5.66
N ASP A 60 -10.84 2.09 -6.92
CA ASP A 60 -11.36 1.27 -8.02
C ASP A 60 -10.60 -0.06 -8.17
N GLU A 61 -9.27 -0.07 -7.99
CA GLU A 61 -8.46 -1.26 -8.20
C GLU A 61 -8.25 -2.08 -6.93
N ILE A 62 -8.35 -1.47 -5.74
CA ILE A 62 -8.06 -2.13 -4.46
C ILE A 62 -9.33 -2.30 -3.64
N LEU A 63 -9.97 -1.19 -3.23
CA LEU A 63 -11.08 -1.25 -2.28
C LEU A 63 -12.33 -1.93 -2.86
N GLN A 64 -12.58 -1.79 -4.16
CA GLN A 64 -13.70 -2.47 -4.83
C GLN A 64 -13.42 -3.93 -5.19
N ALA A 65 -12.18 -4.41 -5.07
CA ALA A 65 -11.85 -5.80 -5.38
C ALA A 65 -12.63 -6.76 -4.46
N GLU A 66 -13.06 -7.91 -5.00
CA GLU A 66 -13.81 -8.93 -4.24
C GLU A 66 -13.07 -9.41 -2.99
N LEU A 67 -11.73 -9.37 -3.01
CA LEU A 67 -10.89 -9.62 -1.84
C LEU A 67 -11.31 -8.81 -0.61
N PHE A 68 -11.71 -7.54 -0.79
CA PHE A 68 -12.14 -6.66 0.30
C PHE A 68 -13.59 -6.93 0.75
N ASN A 69 -14.31 -7.86 0.13
CA ASN A 69 -15.64 -8.30 0.62
C ASN A 69 -15.53 -8.88 2.03
N VAL A 70 -14.45 -9.60 2.33
CA VAL A 70 -14.21 -10.16 3.67
C VAL A 70 -14.13 -9.06 4.74
N LEU A 71 -13.44 -7.95 4.44
CA LEU A 71 -13.39 -6.78 5.33
C LEU A 71 -14.74 -6.05 5.39
N ARG A 72 -15.43 -5.89 4.26
CA ARG A 72 -16.77 -5.28 4.18
C ARG A 72 -17.78 -6.03 5.04
N GLU A 73 -17.80 -7.36 4.98
CA GLU A 73 -18.70 -8.20 5.77
C GLU A 73 -18.36 -8.16 7.27
N LYS A 74 -17.07 -8.11 7.63
CA LYS A 74 -16.64 -8.08 9.04
C LYS A 74 -16.83 -6.74 9.72
N LEU A 75 -16.51 -5.63 9.04
CA LEU A 75 -16.49 -4.29 9.63
C LEU A 75 -17.71 -3.46 9.26
N GLY A 76 -18.41 -3.80 8.18
CA GLY A 76 -19.58 -3.07 7.71
C GLY A 76 -19.30 -1.57 7.55
N VAL A 77 -20.05 -0.77 8.30
CA VAL A 77 -19.99 0.70 8.26
C VAL A 77 -18.63 1.24 8.73
N GLU A 78 -17.96 0.55 9.65
CA GLU A 78 -16.67 0.97 10.22
C GLU A 78 -15.50 0.85 9.23
N LEU A 79 -15.68 0.10 8.13
CA LEU A 79 -14.63 -0.03 7.11
C LEU A 79 -14.22 1.33 6.55
N ASN A 80 -15.19 2.22 6.29
CA ASN A 80 -14.88 3.52 5.70
C ASN A 80 -14.06 4.39 6.65
N ASN A 81 -14.33 4.31 7.96
CA ASN A 81 -13.56 5.01 8.99
C ASN A 81 -12.14 4.44 9.05
N LEU A 82 -12.01 3.11 9.13
CA LEU A 82 -10.70 2.44 9.16
C LEU A 82 -9.85 2.81 7.94
N ILE A 83 -10.42 2.74 6.73
CA ILE A 83 -9.70 3.08 5.50
C ILE A 83 -9.27 4.55 5.51
N LYS A 84 -10.16 5.47 5.90
CA LYS A 84 -9.87 6.90 5.97
C LYS A 84 -8.76 7.24 6.97
N GLU A 85 -8.73 6.56 8.11
CA GLU A 85 -7.76 6.81 9.18
C GLU A 85 -6.41 6.14 8.94
N LYS A 86 -6.41 4.96 8.32
CA LYS A 86 -5.24 4.08 8.27
C LYS A 86 -4.58 4.01 6.90
N VAL A 87 -5.30 4.28 5.80
CA VAL A 87 -4.78 4.02 4.45
C VAL A 87 -4.55 5.32 3.70
N PHE A 88 -3.31 5.49 3.23
CA PHE A 88 -2.83 6.70 2.58
C PHE A 88 -2.26 6.35 1.20
N PRO A 89 -3.06 6.49 0.13
CA PRO A 89 -2.58 6.39 -1.25
C PRO A 89 -1.56 7.49 -1.54
N VAL A 90 -0.41 7.11 -2.08
CA VAL A 90 0.69 8.01 -2.46
C VAL A 90 0.91 7.89 -3.95
N ALA A 91 0.85 9.02 -4.66
CA ALA A 91 1.19 9.08 -6.08
C ALA A 91 2.70 8.96 -6.26
N GLY A 92 3.14 8.00 -7.07
CA GLY A 92 4.54 7.83 -7.40
C GLY A 92 4.83 6.52 -8.14
N ASP A 93 6.06 6.36 -8.60
CA ASP A 93 6.52 5.21 -9.36
C ASP A 93 7.91 4.77 -8.88
N VAL A 94 8.09 3.47 -8.71
CA VAL A 94 9.36 2.88 -8.23
C VAL A 94 10.52 3.08 -9.19
N SER A 95 10.25 3.41 -10.45
CA SER A 95 11.27 3.65 -11.46
C SER A 95 11.90 5.06 -11.42
N PHE A 96 11.44 5.93 -10.53
CA PHE A 96 12.00 7.27 -10.34
C PHE A 96 12.72 7.39 -8.99
N GLU A 97 13.72 8.29 -8.97
CA GLU A 97 14.33 8.74 -7.72
C GLU A 97 13.24 9.23 -6.75
N ASP A 98 13.39 8.90 -5.46
CA ASP A 98 12.43 9.26 -4.43
C ASP A 98 10.97 8.87 -4.76
N PHE A 99 10.79 7.81 -5.55
CA PHE A 99 9.52 7.33 -6.08
C PHE A 99 8.75 8.36 -6.93
N GLY A 100 9.40 9.43 -7.39
CA GLY A 100 8.74 10.53 -8.12
C GLY A 100 7.76 11.33 -7.26
N ILE A 101 7.91 11.31 -5.93
CA ILE A 101 7.06 12.09 -5.01
C ILE A 101 7.51 13.55 -5.04
N GLU A 102 6.69 14.42 -5.62
CA GLU A 102 7.02 15.83 -5.82
C GLU A 102 7.01 16.66 -4.52
N ASN A 103 6.12 16.33 -3.58
CA ASN A 103 6.02 17.06 -2.31
C ASN A 103 7.12 16.59 -1.34
N MET A 104 8.22 17.36 -1.27
CA MET A 104 9.39 17.03 -0.46
C MET A 104 9.09 17.00 1.04
N GLU A 105 8.28 17.94 1.56
CA GLU A 105 7.94 17.99 2.99
C GLU A 105 7.14 16.74 3.41
N MET A 106 6.10 16.40 2.64
CA MET A 106 5.32 15.18 2.86
C MET A 106 6.18 13.92 2.76
N LYS A 107 7.07 13.86 1.77
CA LYS A 107 8.00 12.74 1.58
C LYS A 107 8.90 12.56 2.80
N ASP A 108 9.50 13.64 3.28
CA ASP A 108 10.42 13.61 4.41
C ASP A 108 9.72 13.21 5.71
N GLU A 109 8.50 13.70 5.95
CA GLU A 109 7.67 13.29 7.08
C GLU A 109 7.31 11.81 6.99
N MET A 110 6.86 11.36 5.81
CA MET A 110 6.52 9.97 5.56
C MET A 110 7.72 9.05 5.81
N PHE A 111 8.89 9.37 5.26
CA PHE A 111 10.11 8.57 5.40
C PHE A 111 10.58 8.47 6.86
N LYS A 112 10.40 9.53 7.66
CA LYS A 112 10.75 9.52 9.09
C LYS A 112 9.83 8.63 9.92
N GLU A 113 8.59 8.39 9.51
CA GLU A 113 7.63 7.61 10.27
C GLU A 113 7.46 6.16 9.83
N ILE A 114 8.06 5.75 8.69
CA ILE A 114 7.99 4.37 8.18
C ILE A 114 8.78 3.42 9.09
N ASP A 115 8.11 2.39 9.60
CA ASP A 115 8.75 1.31 10.37
C ASP A 115 9.07 0.09 9.51
N THR A 116 8.33 -0.13 8.42
CA THR A 116 8.43 -1.36 7.61
C THR A 116 8.11 -1.07 6.15
N ILE A 117 8.89 -1.67 5.25
CA ILE A 117 8.67 -1.60 3.81
C ILE A 117 8.26 -2.98 3.28
N ILE A 118 7.13 -3.03 2.58
CA ILE A 118 6.70 -4.19 1.79
C ILE A 118 6.92 -3.85 0.33
N HIS A 119 8.03 -4.32 -0.24
CA HIS A 119 8.35 -4.11 -1.64
C HIS A 119 7.85 -5.28 -2.50
N SER A 120 6.76 -5.05 -3.22
CA SER A 120 6.17 -6.04 -4.13
C SER A 120 5.95 -5.47 -5.54
N ALA A 121 6.39 -4.23 -5.80
CA ALA A 121 6.40 -3.68 -7.14
C ALA A 121 7.51 -4.36 -7.95
N ALA A 122 7.14 -4.91 -9.11
CA ALA A 122 8.06 -5.37 -10.11
C ALA A 122 7.32 -5.41 -11.46
N SER A 123 8.06 -5.26 -12.55
CA SER A 123 7.61 -5.76 -13.84
C SER A 123 7.77 -7.29 -13.86
N THR A 124 6.67 -7.99 -14.09
CA THR A 124 6.62 -9.45 -14.26
C THR A 124 6.41 -9.85 -15.72
N ARG A 125 6.69 -8.94 -16.64
CA ARG A 125 6.57 -9.16 -18.09
C ARG A 125 7.81 -9.90 -18.59
N PHE A 126 7.62 -11.15 -19.02
CA PHE A 126 8.72 -12.01 -19.47
C PHE A 126 9.40 -11.52 -20.76
N GLU A 127 8.68 -10.80 -21.61
CA GLU A 127 9.18 -10.31 -22.91
C GLU A 127 9.55 -8.81 -22.88
N GLU A 128 9.71 -8.23 -21.69
CA GLU A 128 10.09 -6.83 -21.56
C GLU A 128 11.56 -6.62 -21.90
N ARG A 129 11.87 -5.52 -22.58
CA ARG A 129 13.25 -5.15 -22.84
C ARG A 129 14.00 -4.99 -21.52
N TYR A 130 15.22 -5.53 -21.48
CA TYR A 130 16.04 -5.55 -20.27
C TYR A 130 16.25 -4.16 -19.65
N ASP A 131 16.45 -3.12 -20.46
CA ASP A 131 16.65 -1.75 -19.97
C ASP A 131 15.41 -1.16 -19.27
N ILE A 132 14.21 -1.59 -19.66
CA ILE A 132 12.96 -1.19 -19.02
C ILE A 132 12.76 -1.98 -17.71
N ALA A 133 12.99 -3.30 -17.76
CA ALA A 133 12.88 -4.16 -16.58
C ALA A 133 13.86 -3.76 -15.49
N MET A 134 15.10 -3.41 -15.86
CA MET A 134 16.13 -2.92 -14.92
C MET A 134 15.67 -1.68 -14.17
N LYS A 135 15.12 -0.67 -14.86
CA LYS A 135 14.64 0.57 -14.21
C LYS A 135 13.55 0.34 -13.17
N THR A 136 12.80 -0.75 -13.26
CA THR A 136 11.69 -1.04 -12.35
C THR A 136 12.08 -2.00 -11.23
N ASN A 137 12.97 -2.95 -11.52
CA ASN A 137 13.23 -4.11 -10.67
C ASN A 137 14.60 -4.08 -9.95
N VAL A 138 15.49 -3.14 -10.30
CA VAL A 138 16.85 -3.03 -9.76
C VAL A 138 17.14 -1.59 -9.36
#